data_AF-A0A9D9Y9J7-F1
#
_entry.id   AF-A0A9D9Y9J7-F1
#
_cell.length_a   1.000
_cell.length_b   1.000
_cell.length_c   1.000
_cell.angle_alpha   90.00
_cell.angle_beta   90.00
_cell.angle_gamma   90.00
#
_symmetry.space_group_name_H-M   'P 1'
#
loop_
_entity.id
_entity.type
_entity.pdbx_description
1 polymer ?
#
loop_
_entity_poly.entity_id
_entity_poly.type
_entity_poly.pdbx_seq_one_letter_code
_entity_poly.pdbx_strand_id
1 'polypeptide(L)' 'MKKSVQENLRGTVSVEHLHHFRCGACDKWWSIGDPKITKKKILDWFCPWCGKKQKFNK' A
#
# COMPACT_ATOMS: atom_id res chain seq x y z
N MET A 1 -25.71 -10.65 -43.36
CA MET A 1 -24.44 -9.91 -43.09
C MET A 1 -24.49 -9.40 -41.66
N LYS A 2 -23.65 -9.92 -40.76
CA LYS A 2 -23.58 -9.47 -39.36
C LYS A 2 -22.48 -8.41 -39.25
N LYS A 3 -22.83 -7.15 -38.98
CA LYS A 3 -21.84 -6.14 -38.56
C LYS A 3 -21.72 -6.24 -37.04
N SER A 4 -20.63 -6.83 -36.56
CA SER A 4 -20.28 -6.81 -35.14
C SER A 4 -19.80 -5.41 -34.77
N VAL A 5 -20.65 -4.63 -34.10
CA VAL A 5 -20.23 -3.40 -33.43
C VAL A 5 -19.37 -3.83 -32.26
N GLN A 6 -18.05 -3.71 -32.40
CA GLN A 6 -17.13 -3.93 -31.28
C GLN A 6 -17.25 -2.69 -30.39
N GLU A 7 -18.14 -2.77 -29.40
CA GLU A 7 -18.28 -1.73 -28.38
C GLU A 7 -16.91 -1.53 -27.71
N ASN A 8 -16.50 -0.27 -27.55
CA ASN A 8 -15.25 0.11 -26.88
C ASN A 8 -15.30 -0.29 -25.40
N LEU A 9 -15.09 -1.56 -25.10
CA LEU A 9 -14.96 -2.10 -23.76
C LEU A 9 -13.67 -1.55 -23.14
N ARG A 10 -13.80 -0.65 -22.17
CA ARG A 10 -12.66 -0.13 -21.39
C ARG A 10 -12.61 -0.85 -20.04
N GLY A 11 -11.46 -1.43 -19.71
CA GLY A 11 -11.19 -1.99 -18.39
C GLY A 11 -10.85 -0.92 -17.35
N THR A 12 -10.80 -1.31 -16.08
CA THR A 12 -10.31 -0.47 -14.97
C THR A 12 -8.83 -0.73 -14.70
N VAL A 13 -8.11 0.30 -14.26
CA VAL A 13 -6.72 0.20 -13.80
C VAL A 13 -6.62 0.78 -12.39
N SER A 14 -5.75 0.19 -11.56
CA SER A 14 -5.42 0.71 -10.23
C SER A 14 -3.90 0.86 -10.09
N VAL A 15 -3.48 1.81 -9.26
CA VAL A 15 -2.07 2.04 -8.91
C VAL A 15 -1.94 1.83 -7.40
N GLU A 16 -1.04 0.94 -6.99
CA GLU A 16 -0.72 0.66 -5.60
C GLU A 16 0.57 1.37 -5.19
N HIS A 17 0.59 1.97 -3.99
CA HIS A 17 1.78 2.54 -3.37
C HIS A 17 2.28 1.66 -2.21
N LEU A 18 3.39 0.96 -2.43
CA LEU A 18 4.03 0.14 -1.41
C LEU A 18 5.13 0.92 -0.66
N HIS A 19 5.02 0.97 0.67
CA HIS A 19 6.04 1.54 1.54
C HIS A 19 6.82 0.40 2.20
N HIS A 20 8.10 0.29 1.86
CA HIS A 20 9.00 -0.69 2.47
C HIS A 20 9.58 -0.14 3.77
N PHE A 21 9.59 -0.97 4.81
CA PHE A 21 10.04 -0.58 6.13
C PHE A 21 10.91 -1.66 6.76
N ARG A 22 11.99 -1.22 7.41
CA ARG A 22 12.85 -2.07 8.23
C ARG A 22 12.59 -1.77 9.70
N CYS A 23 12.22 -2.80 10.45
CA CYS A 23 11.94 -2.66 11.88
C CYS A 23 13.18 -2.23 12.66
N GLY A 24 13.11 -1.09 13.35
CA GLY A 24 14.21 -0.60 14.19
C GLY A 24 14.48 -1.43 15.46
N ALA A 25 13.69 -2.48 15.72
CA ALA A 25 13.85 -3.33 16.89
C ALA A 25 14.23 -4.78 16.60
N CYS A 26 13.87 -5.31 15.42
CA CYS A 26 14.15 -6.71 15.06
C CYS A 26 14.77 -6.86 13.66
N ASP A 27 15.05 -5.74 12.98
CA ASP A 27 15.72 -5.65 11.68
C ASP A 27 15.03 -6.35 10.50
N LYS A 28 13.85 -6.92 10.71
CA LYS A 28 13.07 -7.56 9.64
C LYS A 28 12.38 -6.52 8.77
N TRP A 29 12.29 -6.85 7.50
CA TRP A 29 11.61 -6.06 6.48
C TRP A 29 10.13 -6.41 6.41
N TRP A 30 9.31 -5.41 6.11
CA TRP A 30 7.90 -5.57 5.77
C TRP A 30 7.40 -4.34 5.00
N SER A 31 6.25 -4.46 4.34
CA SER A 31 5.66 -3.38 3.55
C SER A 31 4.18 -3.16 3.88
N ILE A 32 3.69 -1.95 3.65
CA ILE A 32 2.24 -1.65 3.61
C ILE A 32 1.89 -1.04 2.26
N GLY A 33 0.83 -1.57 1.65
CA GLY A 33 0.18 -1.04 0.46
C GLY A 33 -0.85 0.05 0.80
N ASP A 34 -0.82 1.12 0.02
CA ASP A 34 -1.74 2.26 0.07
C ASP A 34 -2.06 2.79 1.48
N PRO A 35 -1.05 3.04 2.32
CA PRO A 35 -1.31 3.62 3.63
C PRO A 35 -1.86 5.04 3.50
N LYS A 36 -2.96 5.32 4.22
CA LYS A 36 -3.52 6.67 4.34
C LYS A 36 -2.63 7.53 5.24
N ILE A 37 -1.49 8.00 4.73
CA ILE A 37 -0.57 8.91 5.44
C ILE A 37 -1.14 10.32 5.34
N THR A 38 -1.90 10.75 6.35
CA THR A 38 -2.35 12.15 6.45
C THR A 38 -1.40 12.93 7.35
N LYS A 39 -1.15 14.22 7.06
CA LYS A 39 -0.26 15.10 7.85
C LYS A 39 -0.59 15.15 9.35
N LYS A 40 -1.81 14.75 9.75
CA LYS A 40 -2.30 14.82 11.14
C LYS A 40 -2.37 13.47 11.85
N LYS A 41 -2.22 12.35 11.14
CA LYS A 41 -2.26 11.01 11.73
C LYS A 41 -1.29 10.10 10.97
N ILE A 42 -0.10 9.93 11.51
CA ILE A 42 0.61 8.67 11.36
C ILE A 42 -0.25 7.69 12.17
N LEU A 43 -0.92 6.74 11.49
CA LEU A 43 -1.53 5.60 12.18
C LEU A 43 -0.44 4.97 13.04
N ASP A 44 -0.75 4.36 14.18
CA ASP A 44 0.29 3.64 14.91
C ASP A 44 0.59 2.33 14.17
N TRP A 45 1.82 2.16 13.66
CA TRP A 45 2.21 0.97 12.93
C TRP A 45 2.87 0.02 13.89
N PHE A 46 2.51 -1.26 13.83
CA PHE A 46 3.13 -2.30 14.62
C PHE A 46 3.87 -3.23 13.69
N CYS A 47 5.13 -3.53 14.03
CA CYS A 47 5.90 -4.51 13.27
C CYS A 47 5.18 -5.87 13.35
N PRO A 48 4.83 -6.51 12.23
CA PRO A 48 4.10 -7.78 12.24
C PRO A 48 4.94 -8.92 12.82
N TRP A 49 6.27 -8.75 12.85
CA TRP A 49 7.19 -9.77 13.33
C TRP A 49 7.37 -9.78 14.84
N CYS A 50 7.41 -8.60 15.48
CA CYS A 50 7.76 -8.48 16.90
C CYS A 50 6.78 -7.64 17.71
N GLY A 51 5.70 -7.15 17.09
CA GLY A 51 4.65 -6.38 17.75
C GLY A 51 5.07 -5.00 18.26
N LYS A 52 6.30 -4.53 18.02
CA LYS A 52 6.73 -3.22 18.50
C LYS A 52 6.19 -2.10 17.63
N LYS A 53 5.68 -1.05 18.27
CA LYS A 53 5.23 0.19 17.62
C LYS A 53 6.39 0.86 16.88
N GLN A 54 6.12 1.31 15.67
CA GLN A 54 7.04 1.97 14.75
C GLN A 54 6.54 3.39 14.46
N LYS A 55 7.47 4.34 14.35
CA LYS A 55 7.19 5.69 13.86
C LYS A 55 7.68 5.79 12.43
N PHE A 56 6.81 6.22 11.53
CA PHE A 56 7.18 6.57 10.17
C PHE A 56 7.46 8.07 10.12
N ASN A 57 8.73 8.45 9.98
CA ASN A 57 9.06 9.78 9.49
C ASN A 57 9.15 9.67 7.97
N LYS A 58 8.26 10.37 7.26
CA LYS A 58 8.36 10.54 5.81
C LYS A 58 9.41 11.60 5.50
#